data_AF-A0A833D7N1-F1
#
_entry.id   AF-A0A833D7N1-F1
#
_cell.length_a   1.000
_cell.length_b   1.000
_cell.length_c   1.000
_cell.angle_alpha   90.00
_cell.angle_beta   90.00
_cell.angle_gamma   90.00
#
_symmetry.space_group_name_H-M   'P 1'
#
loop_
_entity.id
_entity.type
_entity.pdbx_description
1 polymer ?
#
loop_
_entity_poly.entity_id
_entity_poly.type
_entity_poly.pdbx_seq_one_letter_code
_entity_poly.pdbx_strand_id
1 'polypeptide(L)'
;MSLDILFETYDSLLFERFRSLGIDLTEGHAVAYALGYHTSNKPLFGYARRHRLEDPRLQTALDMALARHAGEGNEKGVMLCLWAGANPHARVPSLSYMGFGIDEEDEEDGRSAIQEACSRGHAAILERLGPDLTRDDFEELFYSAANEKVIALLVRSTLPKDPGRMVALQLARANWPFREHRPVEAIRALFEAGVRWQASPTEEIASARRDLLRCSDHVLADVMKLLATDDFCSREVLTELARTPSMRERMKRVGLIPATPHARSTFDRVRPSKARKALDKLGIERPEAKAERAAPILYRTERIGSWRRDGREIRLDRPALFEHVWTVPVETLAREWGLSGRGLAKACRRLQIPVPPRGYWARVAAGQQLTRPRLPNLPPGQAEQVLIYAPQPPSAE
;
A
#
# COMPACT_ATOMS: atom_id res chain seq x y z
N MET A 1 -32.23 32.14 -37.46
CA MET A 1 -31.10 31.19 -37.45
C MET A 1 -30.63 31.12 -36.01
N SER A 2 -30.62 29.93 -35.42
CA SER A 2 -30.14 29.76 -34.05
C SER A 2 -28.61 29.91 -34.02
N LEU A 3 -28.06 30.29 -32.86
CA LEU A 3 -26.64 30.62 -32.73
C LEU A 3 -25.73 29.39 -32.93
N ASP A 4 -26.20 28.20 -32.59
CA ASP A 4 -25.53 26.93 -32.89
C ASP A 4 -25.29 26.74 -34.39
N ILE A 5 -26.34 26.91 -35.21
CA ILE A 5 -26.24 26.82 -36.68
C ILE A 5 -25.28 27.88 -37.22
N LEU A 6 -25.33 29.10 -36.65
CA LEU A 6 -24.38 30.15 -37.02
C LEU A 6 -22.94 29.70 -36.78
N PHE A 7 -22.61 29.20 -35.59
CA PHE A 7 -21.25 28.80 -35.26
C PHE A 7 -20.77 27.59 -36.05
N GLU A 8 -21.65 26.68 -36.46
CA GLU A 8 -21.34 25.56 -37.36
C GLU A 8 -20.95 25.98 -38.78
N THR A 9 -21.10 27.25 -39.16
CA THR A 9 -20.63 27.74 -40.48
C THR A 9 -19.12 27.94 -40.56
N TYR A 10 -18.43 28.06 -39.42
CA TYR A 10 -17.00 28.41 -39.34
C TYR A 10 -16.65 29.74 -40.06
N ASP A 11 -17.64 30.58 -40.38
CA ASP A 11 -17.43 31.80 -41.15
C ASP A 11 -17.32 33.02 -40.23
N SER A 12 -16.09 33.50 -40.04
CA SER A 12 -15.84 34.68 -39.22
C SER A 12 -16.50 35.95 -39.77
N LEU A 13 -16.66 36.08 -41.10
CA LEU A 13 -17.33 37.25 -41.68
C LEU A 13 -18.81 37.26 -41.33
N LEU A 14 -19.42 36.07 -41.25
CA LEU A 14 -20.80 35.92 -40.82
C LEU A 14 -20.97 36.30 -39.34
N PHE A 15 -20.02 35.94 -38.47
CA PHE A 15 -20.03 36.37 -37.06
C PHE A 15 -19.97 37.90 -36.94
N GLU A 16 -19.05 38.56 -37.66
CA GLU A 16 -18.92 40.02 -37.66
C GLU A 16 -20.21 40.69 -38.17
N ARG A 17 -20.81 40.13 -39.24
CA ARG A 17 -22.06 40.66 -39.81
C ARG A 17 -23.20 40.58 -38.80
N PHE A 18 -23.38 39.45 -38.13
CA PHE A 18 -24.44 39.30 -37.13
C PHE A 18 -24.23 40.24 -35.93
N ARG A 19 -22.98 40.40 -35.46
CA ARG A 19 -22.66 41.41 -34.42
C ARG A 19 -22.97 42.83 -34.90
N SER A 20 -22.64 43.19 -36.15
CA SER A 20 -22.92 44.53 -36.69
C SER A 20 -24.42 44.83 -36.79
N LEU A 21 -25.25 43.79 -36.87
CA LEU A 21 -26.72 43.89 -36.84
C LEU A 21 -27.29 43.97 -35.42
N GLY A 22 -26.43 44.00 -34.39
CA GLY A 22 -26.82 44.08 -32.98
C GLY A 22 -27.26 42.76 -32.36
N ILE A 23 -27.00 41.62 -33.03
CA ILE A 23 -27.34 40.30 -32.50
C ILE A 23 -26.33 39.94 -31.41
N ASP A 24 -26.83 39.61 -30.22
CA ASP A 24 -26.00 39.14 -29.12
C ASP A 24 -25.58 37.69 -29.33
N LEU A 25 -24.36 37.49 -29.80
CA LEU A 25 -23.80 36.15 -30.01
C LEU A 25 -23.56 35.41 -28.69
N THR A 26 -23.53 36.11 -27.54
CA THR A 26 -23.24 35.52 -26.23
C THR A 26 -24.48 35.07 -25.46
N GLU A 27 -25.68 35.31 -26.02
CA GLU A 27 -26.96 34.92 -25.43
C GLU A 27 -26.96 33.43 -25.05
N GLY A 28 -27.41 33.13 -23.83
CA GLY A 28 -27.46 31.75 -23.32
C GLY A 28 -26.10 31.04 -23.29
N HIS A 29 -25.00 31.79 -23.20
CA HIS A 29 -23.63 31.25 -23.26
C HIS A 29 -23.31 30.51 -24.57
N ALA A 30 -23.99 30.82 -25.68
CA ALA A 30 -23.86 30.08 -26.93
C ALA A 30 -22.41 30.04 -27.45
N VAL A 31 -21.66 31.14 -27.35
CA VAL A 31 -20.22 31.16 -27.69
C VAL A 31 -19.42 30.23 -26.77
N ALA A 32 -19.69 30.24 -25.46
CA ALA A 32 -18.98 29.39 -24.51
C ALA A 32 -19.22 27.89 -24.79
N TYR A 33 -20.47 27.53 -25.13
CA TYR A 33 -20.81 26.18 -25.57
C TYR A 33 -20.07 25.78 -26.84
N ALA A 34 -20.14 26.61 -27.88
CA ALA A 34 -19.48 26.32 -29.16
C ALA A 34 -17.96 26.14 -28.99
N LEU A 35 -17.33 26.99 -28.19
CA LEU A 35 -15.89 26.91 -27.89
C LEU A 35 -15.53 25.73 -26.96
N GLY A 36 -16.39 25.43 -25.98
CA GLY A 36 -16.18 24.42 -24.94
C GLY A 36 -16.41 22.98 -25.41
N TYR A 37 -17.29 22.77 -26.39
CA TYR A 37 -17.60 21.43 -26.93
C TYR A 37 -16.95 21.16 -28.30
N HIS A 38 -16.48 22.20 -29.00
CA HIS A 38 -15.85 22.03 -30.32
C HIS A 38 -14.49 22.75 -30.43
N THR A 39 -13.44 21.99 -30.73
CA THR A 39 -12.09 22.54 -31.00
C THR A 39 -11.80 22.73 -32.49
N SER A 40 -12.76 22.41 -33.36
CA SER A 40 -12.67 22.59 -34.82
C SER A 40 -12.86 24.05 -35.21
N ASN A 41 -13.68 24.80 -34.46
CA ASN A 41 -14.11 26.15 -34.82
C ASN A 41 -13.05 27.24 -34.49
N LYS A 42 -11.86 27.07 -35.07
CA LYS A 42 -10.75 28.05 -34.96
C LYS A 42 -11.17 29.48 -35.34
N PRO A 43 -12.03 29.70 -36.36
CA PRO A 43 -12.53 31.04 -36.67
C PRO A 43 -13.25 31.70 -35.49
N LEU A 44 -14.06 30.95 -34.73
CA LEU A 44 -14.75 31.47 -33.54
C LEU A 44 -13.78 31.82 -32.41
N PHE A 45 -12.72 31.00 -32.17
CA PHE A 45 -11.64 31.38 -31.24
C PHE A 45 -10.95 32.67 -31.67
N GLY A 46 -10.68 32.82 -32.97
CA GLY A 46 -10.09 34.04 -33.53
C GLY A 46 -11.00 35.26 -33.38
N TYR A 47 -12.31 35.09 -33.57
CA TYR A 47 -13.33 36.12 -33.36
C TYR A 47 -13.38 36.56 -31.89
N ALA A 48 -13.51 35.61 -30.95
CA ALA A 48 -13.54 35.92 -29.52
C ALA A 48 -12.25 36.64 -29.08
N ARG A 49 -11.09 36.19 -29.56
CA ARG A 49 -9.79 36.83 -29.27
C ARG A 49 -9.74 38.31 -29.66
N ARG A 50 -10.30 38.69 -30.81
CA ARG A 50 -10.28 40.08 -31.29
C ARG A 50 -11.17 40.99 -30.45
N HIS A 51 -12.29 40.46 -29.97
CA HIS A 51 -13.38 41.27 -29.41
C HIS A 51 -13.54 41.16 -27.89
N ARG A 52 -12.85 40.22 -27.23
CA ARG A 52 -12.92 40.02 -25.76
C ARG A 52 -12.54 41.23 -24.90
N LEU A 53 -11.77 42.18 -25.44
CA LEU A 53 -11.42 43.41 -24.73
C LEU A 53 -12.53 44.46 -24.80
N GLU A 54 -13.41 44.37 -25.80
CA GLU A 54 -14.55 45.27 -26.01
C GLU A 54 -15.83 44.70 -25.39
N ASP A 55 -16.00 43.38 -25.44
CA ASP A 55 -17.13 42.67 -24.84
C ASP A 55 -16.63 41.68 -23.77
N PRO A 56 -16.76 42.03 -22.47
CA PRO A 56 -16.39 41.15 -21.36
C PRO A 56 -17.11 39.80 -21.38
N ARG A 57 -18.29 39.69 -22.01
CA ARG A 57 -19.01 38.42 -22.09
C ARG A 57 -18.30 37.41 -22.99
N LEU A 58 -17.56 37.89 -24.00
CA LEU A 58 -16.68 37.03 -24.80
C LEU A 58 -15.45 36.57 -24.01
N GLN A 59 -14.93 37.40 -23.10
CA GLN A 59 -13.89 36.98 -22.17
C GLN A 59 -14.41 35.88 -21.23
N THR A 60 -15.58 36.09 -20.60
CA THR A 60 -16.22 35.08 -19.76
C THR A 60 -16.48 33.78 -20.53
N ALA A 61 -16.94 33.87 -21.79
CA ALA A 61 -17.17 32.69 -22.63
C ALA A 61 -15.88 31.90 -22.92
N LEU A 62 -14.75 32.60 -23.14
CA LEU A 62 -13.43 31.98 -23.30
C LEU A 62 -12.97 31.29 -22.01
N ASP A 63 -13.20 31.92 -20.86
CA ASP A 63 -12.82 31.41 -19.54
C ASP A 63 -13.65 30.16 -19.18
N MET A 64 -14.96 30.18 -19.46
CA MET A 64 -15.87 29.02 -19.34
C MET A 64 -15.45 27.85 -20.23
N ALA A 65 -15.13 28.12 -21.49
CA ALA A 65 -14.63 27.10 -22.41
C ALA A 65 -13.29 26.52 -21.94
N LEU A 66 -12.39 27.36 -21.41
CA LEU A 66 -11.12 26.92 -20.83
C LEU A 66 -11.35 25.99 -19.64
N ALA A 67 -12.22 26.36 -18.70
CA ALA A 67 -12.53 25.54 -17.54
C ALA A 67 -13.10 24.16 -17.92
N ARG A 68 -14.00 24.12 -18.91
CA ARG A 68 -14.53 22.86 -19.47
C ARG A 68 -13.43 21.99 -20.05
N HIS A 69 -12.61 22.53 -20.95
CA HIS A 69 -11.51 21.77 -21.57
C HIS A 69 -10.48 21.28 -20.56
N ALA A 70 -10.18 22.12 -19.55
CA ALA A 70 -9.29 21.77 -18.47
C ALA A 70 -9.83 20.60 -17.64
N GLY A 71 -11.13 20.58 -17.32
CA GLY A 71 -11.77 19.48 -16.59
C GLY A 71 -11.86 18.17 -17.38
N GLU A 72 -12.05 18.24 -18.70
CA GLU A 72 -12.10 17.06 -19.59
C GLU A 72 -10.73 16.51 -19.97
N GLY A 73 -9.64 17.21 -19.65
CA GLY A 73 -8.31 16.78 -20.08
C GLY A 73 -8.03 17.08 -21.56
N ASN A 74 -8.79 17.98 -22.19
CA ASN A 74 -8.63 18.33 -23.60
C ASN A 74 -7.51 19.35 -23.81
N GLU A 75 -6.28 18.86 -23.94
CA GLU A 75 -5.10 19.72 -24.12
C GLU A 75 -5.21 20.67 -25.32
N LYS A 76 -5.76 20.19 -26.45
CA LYS A 76 -5.93 21.03 -27.65
C LYS A 76 -6.88 22.20 -27.39
N GLY A 77 -7.99 21.94 -26.71
CA GLY A 77 -8.96 22.97 -26.33
C GLY A 77 -8.35 24.00 -25.39
N VAL A 78 -7.63 23.53 -24.36
CA VAL A 78 -6.89 24.41 -23.44
C VAL A 78 -5.93 25.33 -24.20
N MET A 79 -5.13 24.79 -25.13
CA MET A 79 -4.18 25.60 -25.91
C MET A 79 -4.87 26.66 -26.77
N LEU A 80 -6.02 26.33 -27.38
CA LEU A 80 -6.78 27.28 -28.19
C LEU A 80 -7.39 28.39 -27.33
N CYS A 81 -7.93 28.06 -26.17
CA CYS A 81 -8.46 29.04 -25.21
C CYS A 81 -7.36 29.98 -24.71
N LEU A 82 -6.21 29.45 -24.29
CA LEU A 82 -5.08 30.27 -23.84
C LEU A 82 -4.55 31.17 -24.97
N TRP A 83 -4.43 30.64 -26.19
CA TRP A 83 -4.07 31.43 -27.38
C TRP A 83 -5.09 32.55 -27.68
N ALA A 84 -6.37 32.30 -27.42
CA ALA A 84 -7.44 33.29 -27.58
C ALA A 84 -7.48 34.33 -26.44
N GLY A 85 -6.75 34.11 -25.35
CA GLY A 85 -6.64 35.04 -24.22
C GLY A 85 -7.57 34.71 -23.05
N ALA A 86 -8.00 33.45 -22.90
CA ALA A 86 -8.72 32.99 -21.71
C ALA A 86 -7.86 33.13 -20.45
N ASN A 87 -8.48 33.47 -19.33
CA ASN A 87 -7.87 33.63 -18.02
C ASN A 87 -8.04 32.34 -17.19
N PRO A 88 -6.96 31.59 -16.89
CA PRO A 88 -7.06 30.33 -16.15
C PRO A 88 -7.48 30.48 -14.69
N HIS A 89 -7.32 31.67 -14.11
CA HIS A 89 -7.64 31.98 -12.71
C HIS A 89 -9.08 32.50 -12.53
N ALA A 90 -9.80 32.81 -13.60
CA ALA A 90 -11.17 33.33 -13.50
C ALA A 90 -12.11 32.23 -13.01
N ARG A 91 -12.86 32.49 -11.94
CA ARG A 91 -13.97 31.63 -11.50
C ARG A 91 -15.17 31.87 -12.42
N VAL A 92 -15.68 30.79 -13.01
CA VAL A 92 -16.75 30.86 -14.01
C VAL A 92 -17.82 29.78 -13.79
N PRO A 93 -19.06 29.99 -14.25
CA PRO A 93 -20.12 28.97 -14.19
C PRO A 93 -19.76 27.72 -15.00
N SER A 94 -20.28 26.56 -14.56
CA SER A 94 -19.98 25.27 -15.18
C SER A 94 -20.88 24.97 -16.38
N LEU A 95 -20.28 24.82 -17.56
CA LEU A 95 -20.95 24.40 -18.80
C LEU A 95 -21.55 22.97 -18.75
N SER A 96 -21.36 22.22 -17.66
CA SER A 96 -21.84 20.83 -17.55
C SER A 96 -23.26 20.73 -16.97
N TYR A 97 -23.74 21.75 -16.26
CA TYR A 97 -25.02 21.71 -15.52
C TYR A 97 -26.14 22.54 -16.16
N MET A 98 -25.82 23.43 -17.09
CA MET A 98 -26.77 24.32 -17.76
C MET A 98 -27.73 23.64 -18.76
N GLY A 99 -27.62 22.33 -18.99
CA GLY A 99 -28.49 21.58 -19.92
C GLY A 99 -29.72 20.93 -19.29
N PHE A 100 -29.87 20.97 -17.95
CA PHE A 100 -30.88 20.18 -17.22
C PHE A 100 -31.95 20.98 -16.48
N GLY A 101 -32.00 22.32 -16.63
CA GLY A 101 -33.03 23.14 -15.98
C GLY A 101 -33.07 22.99 -14.45
N ILE A 102 -31.90 22.75 -13.85
CA ILE A 102 -31.71 22.72 -12.40
C ILE A 102 -31.63 24.19 -11.96
N ASP A 103 -32.41 24.55 -10.94
CA ASP A 103 -32.53 25.91 -10.42
C ASP A 103 -31.15 26.55 -10.17
N GLU A 104 -30.97 27.79 -10.63
CA GLU A 104 -29.76 28.64 -10.48
C GLU A 104 -29.36 28.88 -9.00
N GLU A 105 -30.16 28.41 -8.04
CA GLU A 105 -29.92 28.62 -6.60
C GLU A 105 -28.81 27.71 -6.02
N ASP A 106 -28.38 26.65 -6.72
CA ASP A 106 -27.24 25.79 -6.32
C ASP A 106 -25.89 26.24 -6.95
N GLU A 107 -25.86 27.33 -7.73
CA GLU A 107 -24.69 27.86 -8.47
C GLU A 107 -23.72 28.71 -7.61
N GLU A 108 -23.65 28.52 -6.30
CA GLU A 108 -23.03 29.51 -5.41
C GLU A 108 -21.48 29.57 -5.48
N ASP A 109 -20.79 28.67 -6.20
CA ASP A 109 -19.32 28.76 -6.35
C ASP A 109 -18.83 28.30 -7.74
N GLY A 110 -18.80 29.25 -8.69
CA GLY A 110 -18.13 29.06 -9.98
C GLY A 110 -16.66 28.62 -9.81
N ARG A 111 -16.15 27.82 -10.74
CA ARG A 111 -14.80 27.23 -10.67
C ARG A 111 -13.87 27.77 -11.75
N SER A 112 -12.59 27.90 -11.40
CA SER A 112 -11.55 28.25 -12.37
C SER A 112 -11.06 27.03 -13.15
N ALA A 113 -10.41 27.28 -14.28
CA ALA A 113 -9.81 26.20 -15.07
C ALA A 113 -8.74 25.44 -14.29
N ILE A 114 -8.02 26.14 -13.41
CA ILE A 114 -7.03 25.56 -12.50
C ILE A 114 -7.70 24.59 -11.52
N GLN A 115 -8.81 25.00 -10.91
CA GLN A 115 -9.59 24.13 -10.00
C GLN A 115 -10.16 22.91 -10.72
N GLU A 116 -10.65 23.08 -11.95
CA GLU A 116 -11.15 21.96 -12.77
C GLU A 116 -10.05 20.95 -13.10
N ALA A 117 -8.90 21.41 -13.62
CA ALA A 117 -7.76 20.54 -13.89
C ALA A 117 -7.26 19.83 -12.62
N CYS A 118 -7.20 20.54 -11.50
CA CYS A 118 -6.78 20.02 -10.20
C CYS A 118 -7.71 18.89 -9.70
N SER A 119 -9.02 19.15 -9.69
CA SER A 119 -10.04 18.23 -9.17
C SER A 119 -10.26 16.97 -10.02
N ARG A 120 -9.89 17.05 -11.30
CA ARG A 120 -9.96 15.97 -12.28
C ARG A 120 -8.63 15.22 -12.44
N GLY A 121 -7.54 15.77 -11.90
CA GLY A 121 -6.24 15.09 -11.87
C GLY A 121 -5.35 15.32 -13.09
N HIS A 122 -5.63 16.35 -13.89
CA HIS A 122 -4.92 16.64 -15.14
C HIS A 122 -3.64 17.45 -14.89
N ALA A 123 -2.64 16.83 -14.27
CA ALA A 123 -1.42 17.50 -13.81
C ALA A 123 -0.65 18.27 -14.92
N ALA A 124 -0.57 17.73 -16.14
CA ALA A 124 0.11 18.39 -17.26
C ALA A 124 -0.62 19.66 -17.72
N ILE A 125 -1.96 19.65 -17.69
CA ILE A 125 -2.76 20.84 -17.96
C ILE A 125 -2.60 21.83 -16.82
N LEU A 126 -2.69 21.37 -15.57
CA LEU A 126 -2.52 22.22 -14.39
C LEU A 126 -1.18 22.96 -14.42
N GLU A 127 -0.08 22.27 -14.71
CA GLU A 127 1.26 22.87 -14.85
C GLU A 127 1.28 23.98 -15.90
N ARG A 128 0.57 23.76 -17.00
CA ARG A 128 0.47 24.72 -18.10
C ARG A 128 -0.41 25.93 -17.78
N LEU A 129 -1.48 25.73 -17.00
CA LEU A 129 -2.35 26.83 -16.56
C LEU A 129 -1.65 27.74 -15.56
N GLY A 130 -0.67 27.22 -14.81
CA GLY A 130 0.21 27.97 -13.93
C GLY A 130 -0.50 28.53 -12.68
N PRO A 131 -0.76 27.68 -11.66
CA PRO A 131 -1.32 28.14 -10.39
C PRO A 131 -0.46 29.20 -9.73
N ASP A 132 -1.09 30.29 -9.28
CA ASP A 132 -0.45 31.50 -8.74
C ASP A 132 -0.90 31.74 -7.30
N LEU A 133 0.05 31.82 -6.36
CA LEU A 133 -0.21 32.00 -4.92
C LEU A 133 -0.97 33.29 -4.58
N THR A 134 -0.96 34.29 -5.47
CA THR A 134 -1.64 35.57 -5.28
C THR A 134 -3.04 35.60 -5.86
N ARG A 135 -3.39 34.64 -6.73
CA ARG A 135 -4.64 34.62 -7.49
C ARG A 135 -5.50 33.41 -7.20
N ASP A 136 -4.89 32.31 -6.79
CA ASP A 136 -5.55 31.02 -6.56
C ASP A 136 -5.48 30.62 -5.08
N ASP A 137 -6.56 30.03 -4.59
CA ASP A 137 -6.60 29.44 -3.25
C ASP A 137 -5.94 28.06 -3.24
N PHE A 138 -4.68 28.01 -2.83
CA PHE A 138 -3.93 26.75 -2.75
C PHE A 138 -4.49 25.77 -1.72
N GLU A 139 -5.14 26.23 -0.65
CA GLU A 139 -5.77 25.29 0.29
C GLU A 139 -6.93 24.59 -0.40
N GLU A 140 -7.77 25.33 -1.13
CA GLU A 140 -8.84 24.74 -1.94
C GLU A 140 -8.29 23.80 -3.04
N LEU A 141 -7.15 24.15 -3.66
CA LEU A 141 -6.48 23.27 -4.62
C LEU A 141 -5.97 21.97 -3.96
N PHE A 142 -5.35 22.04 -2.78
CA PHE A 142 -4.97 20.84 -2.04
C PHE A 142 -6.19 20.00 -1.65
N TYR A 143 -7.29 20.65 -1.26
CA TYR A 143 -8.54 19.99 -0.87
C TYR A 143 -9.18 19.28 -2.07
N SER A 144 -9.03 19.83 -3.27
CA SER A 144 -9.57 19.30 -4.51
C SER A 144 -8.63 18.30 -5.21
N ALA A 145 -7.32 18.29 -4.92
CA ALA A 145 -6.29 17.51 -5.61
C ALA A 145 -6.62 16.01 -5.74
N ALA A 146 -6.77 15.55 -6.98
CA ALA A 146 -7.29 14.21 -7.28
C ALA A 146 -6.26 13.07 -7.20
N ASN A 147 -4.97 13.37 -7.38
CA ASN A 147 -3.91 12.37 -7.47
C ASN A 147 -2.55 12.91 -7.00
N GLU A 148 -1.58 12.00 -6.91
CA GLU A 148 -0.22 12.26 -6.45
C GLU A 148 0.54 13.27 -7.33
N LYS A 149 0.27 13.30 -8.64
CA LYS A 149 0.95 14.21 -9.58
C LYS A 149 0.51 15.66 -9.38
N VAL A 150 -0.79 15.88 -9.16
CA VAL A 150 -1.33 17.20 -8.83
C VAL A 150 -0.78 17.68 -7.49
N ILE A 151 -0.79 16.82 -6.47
CA ILE A 151 -0.20 17.13 -5.16
C ILE A 151 1.28 17.52 -5.31
N ALA A 152 2.06 16.71 -6.03
CA ALA A 152 3.48 16.94 -6.26
C ALA A 152 3.77 18.24 -7.02
N LEU A 153 2.81 18.76 -7.79
CA LEU A 153 2.90 20.05 -8.44
C LEU A 153 2.64 21.18 -7.44
N LEU A 154 1.54 21.12 -6.69
CA LEU A 154 1.14 22.18 -5.75
C LEU A 154 2.17 22.39 -4.63
N VAL A 155 2.76 21.30 -4.12
CA VAL A 155 3.80 21.37 -3.07
C VAL A 155 5.10 22.06 -3.51
N ARG A 156 5.32 22.24 -4.82
CA ARG A 156 6.45 23.05 -5.32
C ARG A 156 6.29 24.53 -4.98
N SER A 157 5.05 24.99 -4.84
CA SER A 157 4.74 26.39 -4.56
C SER A 157 4.54 26.65 -3.06
N THR A 158 3.73 25.83 -2.39
CA THR A 158 3.48 25.95 -0.94
C THR A 158 3.09 24.62 -0.34
N LEU A 159 3.27 24.46 0.97
CA LEU A 159 2.76 23.30 1.71
C LEU A 159 1.33 23.56 2.23
N PRO A 160 0.48 22.53 2.33
CA PRO A 160 -0.84 22.67 2.94
C PRO A 160 -0.73 22.98 4.43
N LYS A 161 -1.59 23.86 4.93
CA LYS A 161 -1.63 24.26 6.35
C LYS A 161 -2.11 23.13 7.26
N ASP A 162 -3.04 22.30 6.77
CA ASP A 162 -3.68 21.24 7.54
C ASP A 162 -3.41 19.84 6.94
N PRO A 163 -2.33 19.17 7.38
CA PRO A 163 -1.99 17.84 6.89
C PRO A 163 -3.00 16.76 7.29
N GLY A 164 -3.65 16.91 8.45
CA GLY A 164 -4.57 15.90 8.98
C GLY A 164 -5.85 15.84 8.16
N ARG A 165 -6.41 17.00 7.85
CA ARG A 165 -7.54 17.12 6.92
C ARG A 165 -7.18 16.60 5.53
N MET A 166 -5.94 16.77 5.06
CA MET A 166 -5.52 16.26 3.74
C MET A 166 -5.52 14.75 3.69
N VAL A 167 -4.97 14.12 4.73
CA VAL A 167 -5.04 12.67 4.86
C VAL A 167 -6.50 12.21 4.91
N ALA A 168 -7.36 12.86 5.69
CA ALA A 168 -8.77 12.52 5.80
C ALA A 168 -9.50 12.61 4.45
N LEU A 169 -9.30 13.68 3.68
CA LEU A 169 -9.97 13.86 2.37
C LEU A 169 -9.54 12.81 1.35
N GLN A 170 -8.25 12.48 1.25
CA GLN A 170 -7.77 11.46 0.32
C GLN A 170 -8.34 10.07 0.69
N LEU A 171 -8.47 9.78 1.99
CA LEU A 171 -9.10 8.56 2.47
C LEU A 171 -10.61 8.52 2.18
N ALA A 172 -11.33 9.62 2.40
CA ALA A 172 -12.75 9.71 2.11
C ALA A 172 -13.05 9.45 0.62
N ARG A 173 -12.21 9.99 -0.28
CA ARG A 173 -12.32 9.79 -1.74
C ARG A 173 -12.08 8.35 -2.17
N ALA A 174 -11.17 7.64 -1.50
CA ALA A 174 -10.92 6.23 -1.78
C ALA A 174 -12.12 5.32 -1.51
N ASN A 175 -13.06 5.78 -0.68
CA ASN A 175 -14.28 5.06 -0.36
C ASN A 175 -15.42 5.32 -1.36
N TRP A 176 -15.26 6.27 -2.28
CA TRP A 176 -16.30 6.57 -3.27
C TRP A 176 -16.24 5.56 -4.43
N PRO A 177 -17.33 4.86 -4.74
CA PRO A 177 -17.39 4.03 -5.94
C PRO A 177 -17.22 4.93 -7.18
N PHE A 178 -16.69 4.37 -8.28
CA PHE A 178 -16.55 5.02 -9.59
C PHE A 178 -15.34 5.94 -9.85
N ARG A 179 -14.30 5.96 -9.00
CA ARG A 179 -12.99 6.57 -9.33
C ARG A 179 -11.83 5.62 -9.04
N GLU A 180 -10.89 5.49 -9.98
CA GLU A 180 -9.55 4.93 -9.71
C GLU A 180 -8.77 5.92 -8.84
N HIS A 181 -9.07 5.96 -7.55
CA HIS A 181 -8.36 6.81 -6.59
C HIS A 181 -7.30 6.00 -5.85
N ARG A 182 -6.08 6.53 -5.81
CA ARG A 182 -4.89 5.90 -5.22
C ARG A 182 -4.46 6.67 -3.97
N PRO A 183 -5.17 6.48 -2.84
CA PRO A 183 -4.96 7.28 -1.64
C PRO A 183 -3.56 7.09 -1.03
N VAL A 184 -2.98 5.90 -1.16
CA VAL A 184 -1.66 5.59 -0.57
C VAL A 184 -0.57 6.42 -1.25
N GLU A 185 -0.63 6.51 -2.57
CA GLU A 185 0.29 7.28 -3.41
C GLU A 185 0.12 8.79 -3.19
N ALA A 186 -1.12 9.26 -3.12
CA ALA A 186 -1.42 10.66 -2.83
C ALA A 186 -0.89 11.09 -1.44
N ILE A 187 -1.19 10.30 -0.40
CA ILE A 187 -0.71 10.56 0.97
C ILE A 187 0.82 10.46 1.04
N ARG A 188 1.42 9.51 0.31
CA ARG A 188 2.88 9.36 0.24
C ARG A 188 3.52 10.60 -0.37
N ALA A 189 2.98 11.11 -1.48
CA ALA A 189 3.50 12.29 -2.14
C ALA A 189 3.47 13.52 -1.23
N LEU A 190 2.42 13.70 -0.42
CA LEU A 190 2.37 14.76 0.60
C LEU A 190 3.55 14.66 1.57
N PHE A 191 3.77 13.48 2.15
CA PHE A 191 4.81 13.31 3.15
C PHE A 191 6.23 13.34 2.57
N GLU A 192 6.44 12.78 1.37
CA GLU A 192 7.72 12.87 0.67
C GLU A 192 8.06 14.31 0.27
N ALA A 193 7.06 15.16 0.05
CA ALA A 193 7.23 16.59 -0.18
C ALA A 193 7.56 17.41 1.10
N GLY A 194 7.63 16.78 2.27
CA GLY A 194 7.99 17.44 3.52
C GLY A 194 6.82 17.80 4.42
N VAL A 195 5.58 17.49 4.04
CA VAL A 195 4.41 17.65 4.91
C VAL A 195 4.53 16.69 6.10
N ARG A 196 4.16 17.12 7.31
CA ARG A 196 4.26 16.31 8.53
C ARG A 196 2.99 16.47 9.36
N TRP A 197 2.36 15.36 9.72
CA TRP A 197 1.17 15.38 10.57
C TRP A 197 1.55 15.24 12.04
N GLN A 198 1.95 16.37 12.64
CA GLN A 198 2.44 16.41 14.02
C GLN A 198 1.32 16.64 15.04
N ALA A 199 0.32 17.42 14.69
CA ALA A 199 -0.85 17.70 15.51
C ALA A 199 -2.06 18.01 14.62
N SER A 200 -3.24 17.64 15.09
CA SER A 200 -4.55 18.06 14.58
C SER A 200 -5.56 18.01 15.72
N PRO A 201 -6.66 18.77 15.64
CA PRO A 201 -7.84 18.56 16.47
C PRO A 201 -8.30 17.10 16.49
N THR A 202 -8.78 16.65 17.64
CA THR A 202 -9.26 15.26 17.83
C THR A 202 -10.37 14.89 16.85
N GLU A 203 -11.17 15.86 16.42
CA GLU A 203 -12.26 15.68 15.45
C GLU A 203 -11.75 15.32 14.05
N GLU A 204 -10.67 15.96 13.59
CA GLU A 204 -10.04 15.65 12.30
C GLU A 204 -9.41 14.25 12.32
N ILE A 205 -8.70 13.92 13.40
CA ILE A 205 -8.13 12.58 13.60
C ILE A 205 -9.25 11.53 13.65
N ALA A 206 -10.36 11.84 14.30
CA ALA A 206 -11.54 10.98 14.33
C ALA A 206 -12.17 10.80 12.95
N SER A 207 -12.18 11.84 12.10
CA SER A 207 -12.65 11.73 10.72
C SER A 207 -11.75 10.81 9.89
N ALA A 208 -10.43 11.05 9.88
CA ALA A 208 -9.49 10.18 9.21
C ALA A 208 -9.60 8.71 9.66
N ARG A 209 -9.79 8.47 10.96
CA ARG A 209 -10.03 7.13 11.52
C ARG A 209 -11.31 6.49 10.99
N ARG A 210 -12.40 7.24 10.86
CA ARG A 210 -13.67 6.73 10.29
C ARG A 210 -13.48 6.32 8.83
N ASP A 211 -12.75 7.12 8.06
CA ASP A 211 -12.51 6.83 6.64
C ASP A 211 -11.56 5.64 6.46
N LEU A 212 -10.50 5.51 7.27
CA LEU A 212 -9.66 4.31 7.34
C LEU A 212 -10.47 3.05 7.64
N LEU A 213 -11.45 3.15 8.55
CA LEU A 213 -12.35 2.04 8.90
C LEU A 213 -13.30 1.63 7.76
N ARG A 214 -13.45 2.45 6.72
CA ARG A 214 -14.26 2.15 5.53
C ARG A 214 -13.42 1.63 4.36
N CYS A 215 -12.13 1.97 4.29
CA CYS A 215 -11.22 1.51 3.25
C CYS A 215 -11.06 -0.02 3.24
N SER A 216 -10.50 -0.58 2.16
CA SER A 216 -10.16 -2.02 2.12
C SER A 216 -9.03 -2.37 3.13
N ASP A 217 -8.93 -3.65 3.48
CA ASP A 217 -7.92 -4.13 4.44
C ASP A 217 -6.47 -3.89 3.94
N HIS A 218 -6.23 -3.98 2.63
CA HIS A 218 -4.93 -3.64 2.03
C HIS A 218 -4.61 -2.15 2.15
N VAL A 219 -5.57 -1.27 1.80
CA VAL A 219 -5.38 0.19 1.89
C VAL A 219 -5.14 0.61 3.34
N LEU A 220 -5.92 0.08 4.29
CA LEU A 220 -5.70 0.34 5.72
C LEU A 220 -4.28 -0.08 6.15
N ALA A 221 -3.84 -1.28 5.78
CA ALA A 221 -2.52 -1.77 6.14
C ALA A 221 -1.40 -0.87 5.62
N ASP A 222 -1.51 -0.42 4.37
CA ASP A 222 -0.47 0.39 3.73
C ASP A 222 -0.48 1.83 4.18
N VAL A 223 -1.64 2.45 4.36
CA VAL A 223 -1.73 3.80 4.93
C VAL A 223 -1.20 3.81 6.36
N MET A 224 -1.56 2.85 7.21
CA MET A 224 -1.06 2.81 8.59
C MET A 224 0.46 2.60 8.66
N LYS A 225 1.06 1.80 7.75
CA LYS A 225 2.53 1.70 7.66
C LYS A 225 3.15 3.01 7.18
N LEU A 226 2.53 3.66 6.21
CA LEU A 226 3.01 4.92 5.65
C LEU A 226 3.02 5.98 6.76
N LEU A 227 1.90 6.18 7.45
CA LEU A 227 1.78 7.13 8.58
C LEU A 227 2.80 6.83 9.69
N ALA A 228 3.10 5.55 9.92
CA ALA A 228 4.08 5.14 10.91
C ALA A 228 5.53 5.05 10.40
N THR A 229 5.81 5.56 9.20
CA THR A 229 7.19 5.74 8.70
C THR A 229 7.88 6.85 9.50
N ASP A 230 9.21 6.80 9.57
CA ASP A 230 10.00 7.73 10.37
C ASP A 230 9.68 9.20 9.96
N ASP A 231 9.48 10.06 10.97
CA ASP A 231 9.03 11.46 10.92
C ASP A 231 7.64 11.83 10.40
N PHE A 232 6.92 11.02 9.61
CA PHE A 232 5.68 11.47 8.94
C PHE A 232 4.51 11.87 9.88
N CYS A 233 4.28 11.10 10.94
CA CYS A 233 3.28 11.38 11.95
C CYS A 233 3.89 11.34 13.36
N SER A 234 3.38 12.20 14.25
CA SER A 234 3.70 12.13 15.66
C SER A 234 3.11 10.88 16.33
N ARG A 235 3.68 10.50 17.47
CA ARG A 235 3.20 9.35 18.25
C ARG A 235 1.78 9.57 18.77
N GLU A 236 1.45 10.82 19.10
CA GLU A 236 0.17 11.25 19.63
C GLU A 236 -0.93 11.06 18.59
N VAL A 237 -0.71 11.52 17.35
CA VAL A 237 -1.64 11.34 16.23
C VAL A 237 -1.87 9.86 15.93
N LEU A 238 -0.80 9.07 15.86
CA LEU A 238 -0.88 7.62 15.62
C LEU A 238 -1.65 6.91 16.74
N THR A 239 -1.42 7.29 17.99
CA THR A 239 -2.11 6.72 19.17
C THR A 239 -3.60 7.05 19.13
N GLU A 240 -3.97 8.28 18.76
CA GLU A 240 -5.38 8.66 18.60
C GLU A 240 -6.07 7.95 17.43
N LEU A 241 -5.39 7.79 16.29
CA LEU A 241 -5.89 6.99 15.17
C LEU A 241 -6.18 5.55 15.60
N ALA A 242 -5.32 4.95 16.42
CA ALA A 242 -5.49 3.58 16.91
C ALA A 242 -6.31 3.47 18.20
N ARG A 243 -6.89 4.55 18.73
CA ARG A 243 -7.52 4.56 20.06
C ARG A 243 -8.70 3.59 20.18
N THR A 244 -9.56 3.52 19.16
CA THR A 244 -10.86 2.81 19.27
C THR A 244 -10.74 1.28 19.17
N PRO A 245 -11.61 0.53 19.87
CA PRO A 245 -11.61 -0.94 19.81
C PRO A 245 -11.76 -1.49 18.39
N SER A 246 -12.67 -0.91 17.59
CA SER A 246 -12.90 -1.34 16.20
C SER A 246 -11.66 -1.18 15.33
N MET A 247 -10.91 -0.09 15.51
CA MET A 247 -9.66 0.14 14.77
C MET A 247 -8.59 -0.87 15.19
N ARG A 248 -8.42 -1.10 16.50
CA ARG A 248 -7.46 -2.10 17.01
C ARG A 248 -7.77 -3.50 16.50
N GLU A 249 -9.04 -3.88 16.45
CA GLU A 249 -9.44 -5.20 15.95
C GLU A 249 -9.14 -5.34 14.45
N ARG A 250 -9.41 -4.28 13.68
CA ARG A 250 -9.07 -4.28 12.25
C ARG A 250 -7.56 -4.34 12.01
N MET A 251 -6.77 -3.61 12.79
CA MET A 251 -5.30 -3.67 12.76
C MET A 251 -4.75 -5.07 13.09
N LYS A 252 -5.39 -5.83 14.00
CA LYS A 252 -5.04 -7.24 14.24
C LYS A 252 -5.36 -8.13 13.04
N ARG A 253 -6.51 -7.91 12.40
CA ARG A 253 -6.97 -8.67 11.22
C ARG A 253 -5.98 -8.53 10.07
N VAL A 254 -5.54 -7.31 9.79
CA VAL A 254 -4.59 -7.02 8.71
C VAL A 254 -3.12 -7.30 9.08
N GLY A 255 -2.87 -7.87 10.28
CA GLY A 255 -1.55 -8.26 10.72
C GLY A 255 -0.60 -7.12 11.11
N LEU A 256 -1.12 -5.89 11.30
CA LEU A 256 -0.35 -4.79 11.89
C LEU A 256 -0.07 -5.07 13.37
N ILE A 257 -1.10 -5.45 14.14
CA ILE A 257 -0.98 -5.85 15.55
C ILE A 257 -0.83 -7.37 15.64
N PRO A 258 0.22 -7.90 16.33
CA PRO A 258 0.36 -9.34 16.54
C PRO A 258 -0.87 -9.88 17.28
N ALA A 259 -1.51 -10.92 16.77
CA ALA A 259 -2.55 -11.61 17.52
C ALA A 259 -1.95 -12.35 18.72
N THR A 260 -2.76 -12.55 19.76
CA THR A 260 -2.39 -13.37 20.91
C THR A 260 -1.97 -14.77 20.44
N PRO A 261 -1.00 -15.43 21.12
CA PRO A 261 -0.35 -16.65 20.62
C PRO A 261 -1.27 -17.83 20.31
N HIS A 262 -2.49 -17.85 20.85
CA HIS A 262 -3.45 -18.95 20.69
C HIS A 262 -4.37 -18.83 19.46
N ALA A 263 -4.41 -17.68 18.77
CA ALA A 263 -5.27 -17.47 17.59
C ALA A 263 -4.55 -17.72 16.25
N ARG A 264 -3.60 -18.68 16.21
CA ARG A 264 -2.78 -18.96 15.02
C ARG A 264 -3.50 -19.91 14.06
N SER A 265 -4.18 -19.37 13.05
CA SER A 265 -4.30 -20.06 11.75
C SER A 265 -3.05 -19.72 10.94
N THR A 266 -2.27 -20.75 10.60
CA THR A 266 -0.94 -20.64 9.98
C THR A 266 -0.97 -20.22 8.51
N PHE A 267 -2.16 -20.19 7.88
CA PHE A 267 -2.29 -20.09 6.42
C PHE A 267 -2.68 -18.70 5.89
N ASP A 268 -3.18 -17.77 6.71
CA ASP A 268 -3.87 -16.56 6.20
C ASP A 268 -3.21 -15.20 6.46
N ARG A 269 -1.94 -15.12 6.89
CA ARG A 269 -1.34 -13.80 7.17
C ARG A 269 -0.23 -13.45 6.19
N VAL A 270 -0.58 -12.55 5.24
CA VAL A 270 0.40 -11.67 4.59
C VAL A 270 1.19 -10.99 5.70
N ARG A 271 2.46 -11.37 5.89
CA ARG A 271 3.35 -10.70 6.84
C ARG A 271 3.72 -9.36 6.22
N PRO A 272 3.15 -8.24 6.68
CA PRO A 272 3.40 -6.98 6.01
C PRO A 272 4.84 -6.54 6.33
N SER A 273 5.62 -6.17 5.31
CA SER A 273 6.95 -5.58 5.52
C SER A 273 6.83 -4.31 6.38
N LYS A 274 7.81 -4.05 7.25
CA LYS A 274 7.89 -2.87 8.16
C LYS A 274 6.84 -2.76 9.29
N ALA A 275 5.94 -3.73 9.49
CA ALA A 275 4.94 -3.70 10.57
C ALA A 275 5.55 -3.50 11.99
N ARG A 276 6.80 -3.92 12.21
CA ARG A 276 7.50 -3.77 13.50
C ARG A 276 7.70 -2.30 13.90
N LYS A 277 8.21 -1.46 12.98
CA LYS A 277 8.42 -0.02 13.23
C LYS A 277 7.10 0.70 13.52
N ALA A 278 6.04 0.30 12.83
CA ALA A 278 4.73 0.90 13.02
C ALA A 278 4.18 0.69 14.44
N LEU A 279 4.36 -0.51 14.99
CA LEU A 279 3.88 -0.86 16.33
C LEU A 279 4.56 -0.08 17.45
N ASP A 280 5.90 0.04 17.38
CA ASP A 280 6.68 0.73 18.40
C ASP A 280 6.24 2.20 18.50
N LYS A 281 6.01 2.85 17.35
CA LYS A 281 5.49 4.23 17.29
C LYS A 281 4.05 4.38 17.78
N LEU A 282 3.20 3.37 17.60
CA LEU A 282 1.82 3.39 18.08
C LEU A 282 1.70 3.25 19.61
N GLY A 283 2.83 3.07 20.33
CA GLY A 283 2.83 2.85 21.77
C GLY A 283 2.09 1.58 22.19
N ILE A 284 1.90 0.64 21.26
CA ILE A 284 1.28 -0.64 21.54
C ILE A 284 2.36 -1.54 22.12
N GLU A 285 2.38 -1.65 23.46
CA GLU A 285 3.18 -2.66 24.13
C GLU A 285 2.83 -4.01 23.53
N ARG A 286 3.83 -4.62 22.91
CA ARG A 286 3.71 -6.03 22.56
C ARG A 286 3.46 -6.77 23.85
N PRO A 287 2.58 -7.79 23.87
CA PRO A 287 2.73 -8.81 24.89
C PRO A 287 4.20 -9.23 24.79
N GLU A 288 4.96 -9.03 25.88
CA GLU A 288 6.36 -9.39 25.94
C GLU A 288 6.49 -10.73 25.22
N ALA A 289 7.43 -10.81 24.27
CA ALA A 289 7.76 -12.09 23.67
C ALA A 289 8.19 -12.96 24.84
N LYS A 290 7.21 -13.72 25.38
CA LYS A 290 7.17 -14.25 26.74
C LYS A 290 8.58 -14.55 27.16
N ALA A 291 9.16 -13.63 27.95
CA ALA A 291 10.59 -13.45 28.21
C ALA A 291 11.30 -14.74 27.88
N GLU A 292 11.97 -14.80 26.72
CA GLU A 292 12.51 -16.02 26.09
C GLU A 292 12.36 -17.16 27.08
N ARG A 293 11.19 -17.84 27.10
CA ARG A 293 11.07 -19.07 27.88
C ARG A 293 12.20 -19.86 27.29
N ALA A 294 13.36 -19.89 27.96
CA ALA A 294 14.62 -20.36 27.43
C ALA A 294 14.22 -21.66 26.77
N ALA A 295 14.14 -21.67 25.44
CA ALA A 295 13.37 -22.70 24.74
C ALA A 295 13.98 -23.99 25.28
N PRO A 296 13.23 -24.78 26.07
CA PRO A 296 13.82 -25.69 27.06
C PRO A 296 14.84 -26.47 26.29
N ILE A 297 16.14 -26.28 26.57
CA ILE A 297 17.24 -26.58 25.63
C ILE A 297 16.83 -27.84 24.90
N LEU A 298 16.32 -27.67 23.67
CA LEU A 298 15.63 -28.78 23.02
C LEU A 298 16.81 -29.67 22.64
N TYR A 299 17.10 -30.64 23.49
CA TYR A 299 17.96 -31.76 23.17
C TYR A 299 17.50 -32.19 21.78
N ARG A 300 18.32 -31.96 20.76
CA ARG A 300 17.97 -32.39 19.42
C ARG A 300 17.88 -33.91 19.52
N THR A 301 16.69 -34.49 19.51
CA THR A 301 16.60 -35.95 19.46
C THR A 301 16.91 -36.39 18.04
N GLU A 302 17.99 -37.13 17.84
CA GLU A 302 18.25 -37.77 16.55
C GLU A 302 17.29 -38.94 16.38
N ARG A 303 16.40 -38.84 15.38
CA ARG A 303 15.47 -39.90 15.03
C ARG A 303 16.09 -40.83 13.98
N ILE A 304 16.02 -42.14 14.22
CA ILE A 304 16.58 -43.18 13.35
C ILE A 304 15.50 -44.21 13.03
N GLY A 305 15.39 -44.58 11.75
CA GLY A 305 14.34 -45.47 11.26
C GLY A 305 13.07 -44.73 10.87
N SER A 306 12.17 -45.43 10.20
CA SER A 306 10.85 -44.91 9.82
C SER A 306 9.84 -45.31 10.88
N TRP A 307 8.98 -44.37 11.26
CA TRP A 307 7.83 -44.67 12.13
C TRP A 307 6.92 -45.69 11.45
N ARG A 308 6.46 -46.69 12.22
CA ARG A 308 5.50 -47.72 11.80
C ARG A 308 4.36 -47.77 12.79
N ARG A 309 3.15 -48.02 12.31
CA ARG A 309 1.91 -48.03 13.13
C ARG A 309 1.93 -49.12 14.22
N ASP A 310 2.69 -50.19 13.99
CA ASP A 310 2.87 -51.38 14.83
C ASP A 310 4.31 -51.49 15.39
N GLY A 311 5.12 -50.44 15.31
CA GLY A 311 6.50 -50.42 15.81
C GLY A 311 6.62 -50.07 17.30
N ARG A 312 7.84 -50.22 17.85
CA ARG A 312 8.23 -49.74 19.17
C ARG A 312 9.24 -48.60 19.08
N GLU A 313 9.22 -47.73 20.09
CA GLU A 313 10.18 -46.64 20.26
C GLU A 313 11.25 -47.03 21.28
N ILE A 314 12.52 -46.98 20.88
CA ILE A 314 13.66 -47.17 21.78
C ILE A 314 14.31 -45.80 21.99
N ARG A 315 14.37 -45.34 23.25
CA ARG A 315 15.00 -44.07 23.65
C ARG A 315 16.32 -44.36 24.34
N LEU A 316 17.42 -43.83 23.80
CA LEU A 316 18.77 -43.99 24.34
C LEU A 316 19.45 -42.64 24.46
N ASP A 317 20.28 -42.47 25.47
CA ASP A 317 21.25 -41.38 25.50
C ASP A 317 22.49 -41.74 24.67
N ARG A 318 23.29 -40.73 24.33
CA ARG A 318 24.51 -40.88 23.54
C ARG A 318 25.52 -41.85 24.17
N PRO A 319 25.78 -41.83 25.50
CA PRO A 319 26.63 -42.82 26.15
C PRO A 319 26.10 -44.26 26.03
N ALA A 320 24.80 -44.50 26.23
CA ALA A 320 24.22 -45.83 26.10
C ALA A 320 24.33 -46.36 24.67
N LEU A 321 24.10 -45.52 23.66
CA LEU A 321 24.29 -45.93 22.26
C LEU A 321 25.77 -46.30 21.97
N PHE A 322 26.72 -45.56 22.55
CA PHE A 322 28.14 -45.90 22.47
C PHE A 322 28.46 -47.24 23.13
N GLU A 323 27.90 -47.54 24.31
CA GLU A 323 28.07 -48.86 24.96
C GLU A 323 27.52 -49.99 24.08
N HIS A 324 26.32 -49.84 23.51
CA HIS A 324 25.73 -50.87 22.65
C HIS A 324 26.57 -51.17 21.40
N VAL A 325 27.08 -50.13 20.74
CA VAL A 325 27.91 -50.24 19.52
C VAL A 325 29.28 -50.88 19.79
N TRP A 326 29.78 -50.79 21.02
CA TRP A 326 31.06 -51.37 21.44
C TRP A 326 30.93 -52.70 22.19
N THR A 327 29.70 -53.16 22.45
CA THR A 327 29.42 -54.47 23.07
C THR A 327 28.99 -55.50 22.01
N VAL A 328 28.23 -55.06 21.00
CA VAL A 328 27.69 -55.92 19.95
C VAL A 328 28.10 -55.37 18.58
N PRO A 329 28.41 -56.22 17.58
CA PRO A 329 28.63 -55.77 16.20
C PRO A 329 27.48 -54.92 15.67
N VAL A 330 27.81 -53.80 15.01
CA VAL A 330 26.85 -52.80 14.49
C VAL A 330 25.83 -53.43 13.56
N GLU A 331 26.24 -54.41 12.75
CA GLU A 331 25.37 -55.15 11.85
C GLU A 331 24.30 -55.96 12.60
N THR A 332 24.69 -56.61 13.70
CA THR A 332 23.76 -57.38 14.55
C THR A 332 22.78 -56.45 15.26
N LEU A 333 23.30 -55.38 15.85
CA LEU A 333 22.50 -54.36 16.56
C LEU A 333 21.52 -53.65 15.62
N ALA A 334 21.96 -53.30 14.40
CA ALA A 334 21.09 -52.68 13.41
C ALA A 334 19.96 -53.63 12.99
N ARG A 335 20.24 -54.92 12.81
CA ARG A 335 19.24 -55.93 12.45
C ARG A 335 18.18 -56.09 13.53
N GLU A 336 18.58 -56.14 14.81
CA GLU A 336 17.65 -56.22 15.95
C GLU A 336 16.72 -55.01 16.04
N TRP A 337 17.19 -53.84 15.62
CA TRP A 337 16.40 -52.62 15.58
C TRP A 337 15.66 -52.40 14.24
N GLY A 338 15.71 -53.36 13.32
CA GLY A 338 15.09 -53.23 11.98
C GLY A 338 15.71 -52.11 11.13
N LEU A 339 16.96 -51.75 11.40
CA LEU A 339 17.75 -50.75 10.67
C LEU A 339 18.76 -51.43 9.74
N SER A 340 19.27 -50.68 8.77
CA SER A 340 20.47 -51.10 8.03
C SER A 340 21.74 -50.72 8.82
N GLY A 341 22.79 -51.56 8.75
CA GLY A 341 24.09 -51.25 9.39
C GLY A 341 24.67 -49.90 8.93
N ARG A 342 24.48 -49.53 7.65
CA ARG A 342 24.84 -48.20 7.12
C ARG A 342 24.01 -47.07 7.75
N GLY A 343 22.72 -47.32 8.02
CA GLY A 343 21.82 -46.37 8.67
C GLY A 343 22.22 -46.08 10.12
N LEU A 344 22.55 -47.13 10.89
CA LEU A 344 23.03 -47.00 12.26
C LEU A 344 24.40 -46.28 12.29
N ALA A 345 25.33 -46.66 11.41
CA ALA A 345 26.63 -45.99 11.30
C ALA A 345 26.52 -44.50 10.91
N LYS A 346 25.55 -44.12 10.07
CA LYS A 346 25.27 -42.70 9.75
C LYS A 346 24.75 -41.93 10.96
N ALA A 347 23.97 -42.56 11.83
CA ALA A 347 23.51 -41.94 13.06
C ALA A 347 24.63 -41.76 14.08
N CYS A 348 25.45 -42.80 14.31
CA CYS A 348 26.63 -42.71 15.17
C CYS A 348 27.57 -41.57 14.73
N ARG A 349 27.80 -41.41 13.41
CA ARG A 349 28.59 -40.29 12.88
C ARG A 349 27.99 -38.91 13.17
N ARG A 350 26.66 -38.75 13.03
CA ARG A 350 25.97 -37.48 13.37
C ARG A 350 26.08 -37.15 14.86
N LEU A 351 26.08 -38.17 15.71
CA LEU A 351 26.25 -38.06 17.16
C LEU A 351 27.71 -38.04 17.61
N GLN A 352 28.67 -38.00 16.68
CA GLN A 352 30.11 -38.09 16.97
C GLN A 352 30.47 -39.27 17.90
N ILE A 353 29.80 -40.41 17.70
CA ILE A 353 30.09 -41.67 18.39
C ILE A 353 31.08 -42.45 17.52
N PRO A 354 32.30 -42.75 18.02
CA PRO A 354 33.25 -43.57 17.28
C PRO A 354 32.71 -45.00 17.17
N VAL A 355 32.79 -45.57 15.98
CA VAL A 355 32.31 -46.93 15.69
C VAL A 355 33.53 -47.86 15.50
N PRO A 356 33.50 -49.12 15.96
CA PRO A 356 34.59 -50.06 15.73
C PRO A 356 34.96 -50.17 14.24
N PRO A 357 36.26 -50.15 13.90
CA PRO A 357 36.68 -50.28 12.50
C PRO A 357 36.36 -51.67 11.95
N ARG A 358 36.32 -51.79 10.62
CA ARG A 358 36.10 -53.09 9.95
C ARG A 358 37.17 -54.09 10.39
N GLY A 359 36.74 -55.29 10.77
CA GLY A 359 37.63 -56.35 11.28
C GLY A 359 37.96 -56.27 12.77
N TYR A 360 37.51 -55.23 13.50
CA TYR A 360 37.69 -55.13 14.96
C TYR A 360 37.18 -56.39 15.68
N TRP A 361 35.93 -56.78 15.41
CA TRP A 361 35.32 -57.96 16.06
C TRP A 361 35.97 -59.29 15.66
N ALA A 362 36.50 -59.40 14.44
CA ALA A 362 37.26 -60.58 14.01
C ALA A 362 38.61 -60.71 14.76
N ARG A 363 39.26 -59.58 15.05
CA ARG A 363 40.51 -59.53 15.83
C ARG A 363 40.28 -59.80 17.32
N VAL A 364 39.17 -59.31 17.88
CA VAL A 364 38.74 -59.64 19.25
C VAL A 364 38.43 -61.14 19.38
N ALA A 365 37.72 -61.73 18.42
CA ALA A 365 37.45 -63.17 18.39
C ALA A 365 38.74 -64.02 18.27
N ALA A 366 39.79 -63.48 17.64
CA ALA A 366 41.12 -64.08 17.56
C ALA A 366 41.99 -63.83 18.82
N GLY A 367 41.42 -63.32 19.91
CA GLY A 367 42.10 -63.13 21.20
C GLY A 367 42.96 -61.87 21.32
N GLN A 368 42.90 -60.93 20.35
CA GLN A 368 43.67 -59.68 20.42
C GLN A 368 42.98 -58.66 21.34
N GLN A 369 43.73 -58.08 22.27
CA GLN A 369 43.27 -56.93 23.05
C GLN A 369 43.45 -55.63 22.27
N LEU A 370 42.35 -54.97 21.91
CA LEU A 370 42.33 -53.71 21.18
C LEU A 370 41.78 -52.58 22.05
N THR A 371 42.38 -51.39 21.92
CA THR A 371 42.02 -50.22 22.74
C THR A 371 40.69 -49.62 22.31
N ARG A 372 39.74 -49.52 23.25
CA ARG A 372 38.48 -48.79 23.08
C ARG A 372 38.71 -47.27 23.23
N PRO A 373 38.30 -46.43 22.26
CA PRO A 373 38.45 -44.98 22.35
C PRO A 373 37.48 -44.41 23.40
N ARG A 374 37.84 -43.28 24.02
CA ARG A 374 36.91 -42.53 24.88
C ARG A 374 35.87 -41.81 24.02
N LEU A 375 34.65 -41.70 24.54
CA LEU A 375 33.57 -40.95 23.90
C LEU A 375 33.92 -39.44 23.90
N PRO A 376 34.00 -38.77 22.72
CA PRO A 376 34.34 -37.35 22.66
C PRO A 376 33.28 -36.46 23.33
N ASN A 377 33.66 -35.28 23.85
CA ASN A 377 32.69 -34.29 24.33
C ASN A 377 31.98 -33.61 23.15
N LEU A 378 30.68 -33.40 23.25
CA LEU A 378 29.90 -32.70 22.23
C LEU A 378 30.03 -31.17 22.37
N PRO A 379 30.10 -30.42 21.25
CA PRO A 379 29.89 -28.98 21.26
C PRO A 379 28.48 -28.59 21.75
N PRO A 380 28.29 -27.39 22.33
CA PRO A 380 26.97 -26.90 22.74
C PRO A 380 25.97 -26.92 21.58
N GLY A 381 24.79 -27.52 21.80
CA GLY A 381 23.67 -27.53 20.83
C GLY A 381 23.55 -28.77 19.93
N GLN A 382 24.36 -29.82 20.17
CA GLN A 382 24.24 -31.13 19.52
C GLN A 382 23.32 -32.09 20.27
N ALA A 383 22.86 -33.11 19.57
CA ALA A 383 21.93 -34.12 20.04
C ALA A 383 22.56 -35.06 21.10
N GLU A 384 22.01 -35.09 22.31
CA GLU A 384 22.39 -36.06 23.36
C GLU A 384 21.45 -37.26 23.45
N GLN A 385 20.29 -37.20 22.81
CA GLN A 385 19.28 -38.24 22.83
C GLN A 385 19.02 -38.81 21.44
N VAL A 386 18.74 -40.11 21.42
CA VAL A 386 18.47 -40.89 20.22
C VAL A 386 17.13 -41.59 20.38
N LEU A 387 16.27 -41.42 19.38
CA LEU A 387 15.00 -42.14 19.27
C LEU A 387 15.05 -43.07 18.07
N ILE A 388 14.91 -44.37 18.31
CA ILE A 388 14.93 -45.40 17.28
C ILE A 388 13.53 -45.98 17.12
N TYR A 389 13.01 -45.93 15.90
CA TYR A 389 11.78 -46.63 15.53
C TYR A 389 12.14 -48.04 15.06
N ALA A 390 11.85 -49.03 15.90
CA ALA A 390 12.14 -50.44 15.65
C ALA A 390 10.85 -51.25 15.47
N PRO A 391 10.86 -52.37 14.73
CA PRO A 391 9.74 -53.30 14.72
C PRO A 391 9.55 -53.91 16.13
N GLN A 392 8.33 -54.36 16.43
CA GLN A 392 8.09 -55.16 17.64
C GLN A 392 8.92 -56.46 17.58
N PRO A 393 9.48 -56.91 18.71
CA PRO A 393 10.13 -58.21 18.76
C PRO A 393 9.07 -59.30 18.47
N PRO A 394 9.45 -60.40 17.79
CA PRO A 394 8.54 -61.52 17.61
C PRO A 394 8.08 -62.02 18.98
N SER A 395 6.76 -62.22 19.14
CA SER A 395 6.18 -62.86 20.31
C SER A 395 6.89 -64.20 20.52
N ALA A 396 7.49 -64.41 21.69
CA ALA A 396 7.99 -65.73 22.05
C ALA A 396 6.77 -66.66 22.23
N GLU A 397 6.61 -67.64 21.34
CA GLU A 397 5.80 -68.83 21.61
C GLU A 397 6.52 -69.77 22.58
#